data_AF-A0A653DUG2-F1
#
_entry.id   AF-A0A653DUG2-F1
#
_cell.length_a   1.000
_cell.length_b   1.000
_cell.length_c   1.000
_cell.angle_alpha   90.00
_cell.angle_beta   90.00
_cell.angle_gamma   90.00
#
_symmetry.space_group_name_H-M   'P 1'
#
loop_
_entity.id
_entity.type
_entity.pdbx_description
1 polymer ?
#
loop_
_entity_poly.entity_id
_entity_poly.type
_entity_poly.pdbx_seq_one_letter_code
_entity_poly.pdbx_strand_id
1 'polypeptide(L)'
;MTLIENNFTQTLQGLRLTVLLGIYFTILQAYEYYEAPFTISDSVYGSSFFICTGFHGLHVIIGSTFLLVCLIRHYLNHFSSIHHFGFEAAA
;
A
#
# COMPACT_ATOMS: atom_id res chain seq x y z
N MET A 1 13.28 6.31 7.76
CA MET A 1 14.36 7.23 8.18
C MET A 1 14.01 8.11 9.39
N THR A 2 12.74 8.38 9.74
CA THR A 2 12.39 9.21 10.94
C THR A 2 12.23 8.42 12.26
N LEU A 3 12.12 7.08 12.20
CA LEU A 3 12.09 6.20 13.38
C LEU A 3 13.41 6.23 14.17
N ILE A 4 14.53 6.43 13.46
CA ILE A 4 15.88 6.47 14.04
C ILE A 4 16.10 7.78 14.83
N GLU A 5 15.36 8.84 14.50
CA GLU A 5 15.42 10.15 15.17
C GLU A 5 14.48 10.28 16.38
N ASN A 6 13.84 9.18 16.82
CA ASN A 6 12.92 9.15 17.97
C ASN A 6 11.67 10.05 17.83
N ASN A 7 11.36 10.54 16.62
CA ASN A 7 10.20 11.38 16.37
C ASN A 7 8.95 10.55 16.03
N PHE A 8 8.40 9.90 17.05
CA PHE A 8 7.19 9.06 16.97
C PHE A 8 6.03 9.74 16.22
N THR A 9 5.86 11.06 16.40
CA THR A 9 4.78 11.81 15.77
C THR A 9 4.95 11.92 14.25
N GLN A 10 6.17 12.15 13.77
CA GLN A 10 6.47 12.25 12.34
C GLN A 10 6.41 10.89 11.64
N THR A 11 6.88 9.82 12.27
CA THR A 11 6.75 8.47 11.71
C THR A 11 5.28 8.05 11.60
N LEU A 12 4.48 8.31 12.64
CA LEU A 12 3.05 8.02 12.62
C LEU A 12 2.33 8.82 11.51
N GLN A 13 2.66 10.11 11.35
CA GLN A 13 2.10 10.94 10.29
C GLN A 13 2.48 10.44 8.89
N GLY A 14 3.75 10.10 8.67
CA GLY A 14 4.22 9.58 7.39
C GLY A 14 3.60 8.23 7.03
N LEU A 15 3.55 7.29 7.98
CA LEU A 15 2.95 5.97 7.76
C LEU A 15 1.43 6.07 7.53
N ARG A 16 0.75 6.98 8.23
CA ARG A 16 -0.67 7.24 7.98
C ARG A 16 -0.89 7.80 6.57
N LEU A 17 -0.01 8.70 6.12
CA LEU A 17 -0.10 9.26 4.78
C LEU A 17 0.13 8.19 3.70
N THR A 18 1.12 7.30 3.85
CA THR A 18 1.37 6.23 2.87
C THR A 18 0.21 5.25 2.75
N VAL A 19 -0.41 4.86 3.87
CA VAL A 19 -1.61 4.02 3.86
C VAL A 19 -2.77 4.71 3.13
N LEU A 20 -2.99 6.02 3.38
CA LEU A 20 -4.04 6.78 2.70
C LEU A 20 -3.79 6.86 1.19
N LEU A 21 -2.55 7.09 0.76
CA LEU A 21 -2.20 7.11 -0.66
C LEU A 21 -2.40 5.73 -1.33
N GLY A 22 -2.09 4.63 -0.62
CA GLY A 22 -2.32 3.27 -1.13
C GLY A 22 -3.80 2.95 -1.33
N ILE A 23 -4.66 3.36 -0.40
CA ILE A 23 -6.12 3.24 -0.54
C ILE A 23 -6.60 4.10 -1.70
N TYR A 24 -6.12 5.35 -1.80
CA TYR A 24 -6.49 6.26 -2.89
C TYR A 24 -6.12 5.69 -4.27
N PHE A 25 -4.91 5.14 -4.42
CA PHE A 25 -4.49 4.47 -5.64
C PHE A 25 -5.41 3.30 -6.01
N THR A 26 -5.81 2.48 -5.02
CA THR A 26 -6.68 1.33 -5.26
C THR A 26 -8.08 1.75 -5.74
N ILE A 27 -8.62 2.85 -5.21
CA ILE A 27 -9.90 3.41 -5.65
C ILE A 27 -9.79 3.93 -7.09
N LEU A 28 -8.71 4.66 -7.42
CA LEU A 28 -8.48 5.13 -8.78
C LEU A 28 -8.32 3.97 -9.77
N GLN A 29 -7.60 2.91 -9.39
CA GLN A 29 -7.44 1.73 -10.23
C GLN A 29 -8.77 1.01 -10.48
N ALA A 30 -9.64 0.94 -9.46
CA ALA A 30 -10.98 0.40 -9.62
C ALA A 30 -11.87 1.26 -10.54
N TYR A 31 -11.75 2.59 -10.44
CA TYR A 31 -12.45 3.52 -11.33
C TYR A 31 -11.97 3.39 -12.78
N GLU A 32 -10.66 3.26 -12.99
CA GLU A 32 -10.07 3.01 -14.32
C GLU A 32 -10.63 1.71 -14.93
N TYR A 33 -10.77 0.65 -14.13
CA TYR A 33 -11.34 -0.61 -14.62
C TYR A 33 -12.83 -0.53 -14.96
N TYR A 34 -13.58 0.35 -14.30
CA TYR A 34 -15.00 0.55 -14.57
C TYR A 34 -15.23 1.38 -15.84
N GLU A 35 -14.42 2.42 -16.05
CA GLU A 35 -14.52 3.32 -17.22
C GLU A 35 -13.80 2.78 -18.47
N ALA A 36 -12.96 1.75 -18.33
CA ALA A 36 -12.24 1.17 -19.45
C ALA A 36 -13.21 0.66 -20.54
N PRO A 37 -13.07 1.08 -21.81
CA PRO A 37 -13.95 0.67 -22.90
C PRO A 37 -13.65 -0.75 -23.42
N PHE A 38 -12.72 -1.46 -22.77
CA PHE A 38 -12.26 -2.80 -23.14
C PHE A 38 -12.21 -3.70 -21.90
N THR A 39 -12.34 -5.00 -22.13
CA THR A 39 -12.42 -6.04 -21.11
C THR A 39 -11.21 -6.97 -21.19
N ILE A 40 -11.05 -7.85 -20.20
CA ILE A 40 -9.98 -8.85 -20.20
C ILE A 40 -10.05 -9.82 -21.40
N SER A 41 -11.25 -10.02 -21.95
CA SER A 41 -11.47 -10.85 -23.15
C SER A 41 -11.16 -10.14 -24.46
N ASP A 42 -10.91 -8.82 -24.43
CA ASP A 42 -10.69 -8.05 -25.66
C ASP A 42 -9.25 -8.11 -26.13
N SER A 43 -9.00 -8.98 -27.12
CA SER A 43 -7.72 -9.11 -27.82
C SER A 43 -6.53 -9.39 -26.88
N VAL A 44 -5.31 -9.38 -27.43
CA VAL A 44 -4.07 -9.51 -26.66
C VAL A 44 -3.82 -8.27 -25.78
N TYR A 45 -4.35 -7.11 -26.17
CA TYR A 45 -4.15 -5.87 -25.43
C TYR A 45 -4.90 -5.89 -24.09
N GLY A 46 -6.21 -6.19 -24.10
CA GLY A 46 -7.03 -6.25 -22.89
C GLY A 46 -6.52 -7.32 -21.92
N SER A 47 -6.21 -8.52 -22.43
CA SER A 47 -5.66 -9.59 -21.58
C SER A 47 -4.34 -9.19 -20.92
N SER A 48 -3.42 -8.57 -21.66
CA SER A 48 -2.11 -8.17 -21.12
C SER A 48 -2.22 -7.01 -20.13
N PHE A 49 -3.08 -6.04 -20.44
CA PHE A 49 -3.35 -4.90 -19.56
C PHE A 49 -3.88 -5.38 -18.21
N PHE A 50 -5.04 -6.04 -18.18
CA PHE A 50 -5.70 -6.44 -16.93
C PHE A 50 -4.90 -7.45 -16.09
N ILE A 51 -4.11 -8.33 -16.71
CA ILE A 51 -3.23 -9.23 -15.97
C ILE A 51 -2.10 -8.44 -15.30
N CYS A 52 -1.40 -7.58 -16.04
CA CYS A 52 -0.27 -6.83 -15.49
C CYS A 52 -0.71 -5.85 -14.40
N THR A 53 -1.73 -5.03 -14.68
CA THR A 53 -2.27 -4.06 -13.73
C THR A 53 -3.02 -4.74 -12.60
N GLY A 54 -3.68 -5.88 -12.84
CA GLY A 54 -4.37 -6.67 -11.82
C GLY A 54 -3.42 -7.29 -10.80
N PHE A 55 -2.32 -7.92 -11.25
CA PHE A 55 -1.30 -8.46 -10.35
C PHE A 55 -0.61 -7.35 -9.54
N HIS A 56 -0.32 -6.20 -10.18
CA HIS A 56 0.21 -5.05 -9.47
C HIS A 56 -0.79 -4.52 -8.42
N GLY A 57 -2.07 -4.38 -8.77
CA GLY A 57 -3.12 -3.96 -7.85
C GLY A 57 -3.25 -4.89 -6.64
N LEU A 58 -3.15 -6.20 -6.85
CA LEU A 58 -3.11 -7.19 -5.76
C LEU A 58 -1.91 -6.94 -4.83
N HIS A 59 -0.71 -6.71 -5.38
CA HIS A 59 0.47 -6.40 -4.56
C HIS A 59 0.28 -5.12 -3.75
N VAL A 60 -0.34 -4.08 -4.32
CA VAL A 60 -0.60 -2.82 -3.62
C VAL A 60 -1.60 -3.01 -2.47
N ILE A 61 -2.63 -3.84 -2.64
CA ILE A 61 -3.58 -4.17 -1.57
C ILE A 61 -2.87 -4.90 -0.42
N ILE A 62 -2.05 -5.91 -0.74
CA ILE A 62 -1.28 -6.64 0.28
C ILE A 62 -0.30 -5.70 0.99
N GLY A 63 0.45 -4.87 0.27
CA GLY A 63 1.36 -3.88 0.86
C GLY A 63 0.64 -2.88 1.75
N SER A 64 -0.52 -2.38 1.32
CA SER A 64 -1.33 -1.41 2.10
C SER A 64 -1.88 -2.02 3.38
N THR A 65 -2.34 -3.28 3.35
CA THR A 65 -2.76 -4.00 4.56
C THR A 65 -1.59 -4.27 5.51
N PHE A 66 -0.41 -4.59 4.99
CA PHE A 66 0.79 -4.75 5.81
C PHE A 66 1.22 -3.43 6.48
N LEU A 67 1.20 -2.31 5.75
CA LEU A 67 1.45 -0.98 6.29
C LEU A 67 0.41 -0.56 7.33
N LEU A 68 -0.88 -0.90 7.12
CA LEU A 68 -1.94 -0.65 8.09
C LEU A 68 -1.71 -1.42 9.39
N VAL A 69 -1.31 -2.70 9.31
CA VAL A 69 -0.94 -3.49 10.50
C VAL A 69 0.26 -2.87 11.20
N CYS A 70 1.26 -2.38 10.46
CA CYS A 70 2.39 -1.64 11.04
C CYS A 70 1.94 -0.35 11.72
N LEU A 71 0.96 0.37 11.18
CA LEU A 71 0.42 1.60 11.76
C LEU A 71 -0.30 1.32 13.09
N ILE A 72 -1.15 0.29 13.12
CA ILE A 72 -1.85 -0.14 14.34
C ILE A 72 -0.85 -0.57 15.41
N ARG A 73 0.17 -1.35 15.04
CA ARG A 73 1.22 -1.79 15.98
C ARG A 73 2.07 -0.62 16.50
N HIS A 74 2.32 0.39 15.68
CA HIS A 74 3.02 1.61 16.10
C HIS A 74 2.15 2.45 17.06
N TYR A 75 0.85 2.55 16.80
CA TYR A 75 -0.10 3.24 17.68
C TYR A 75 -0.22 2.58 19.06
N LEU A 76 -0.14 1.24 19.13
CA LEU A 76 -0.16 0.47 20.38
C LEU A 76 1.20 0.43 21.11
N ASN A 77 2.19 1.21 20.69
CA ASN A 77 3.56 1.23 21.24
C ASN A 77 4.25 -0.16 21.26
N HIS A 78 3.86 -1.08 20.37
CA HIS A 78 4.49 -2.41 20.29
C HIS A 78 5.89 -2.38 19.66
N PHE A 79 6.32 -1.24 19.12
CA PHE A 79 7.63 -1.07 18.50
C PHE A 79 8.58 -0.34 19.46
N SER A 80 9.60 -1.04 19.96
CA SER A 80 10.74 -0.47 20.68
C SER A 80 11.90 -0.22 19.70
N SER A 81 12.74 0.79 19.97
CA SER A 81 13.81 1.36 19.12
C SER A 81 14.86 0.38 18.57
N ILE A 82 14.75 -0.91 18.90
CA ILE A 82 15.75 -1.96 18.69
C ILE A 82 15.20 -3.11 17.81
N HIS A 83 13.89 -3.23 17.62
CA HIS A 83 13.28 -4.29 16.80
C HIS A 83 12.14 -3.75 15.91
N HIS A 84 12.51 -3.21 14.74
CA HIS A 84 11.58 -2.66 13.74
C HIS A 84 11.54 -3.45 12.42
N PHE A 85 11.91 -4.73 12.42
CA PHE A 85 11.95 -5.54 11.20
C PHE A 85 10.59 -5.57 10.45
N GLY A 86 9.47 -5.53 11.20
CA GLY A 86 8.14 -5.45 10.59
C GLY A 86 7.87 -4.13 9.83
N PHE A 87 8.48 -3.02 10.24
CA PHE A 87 8.38 -1.74 9.55
C PHE A 87 9.37 -1.68 8.37
N GLU A 88 10.54 -2.30 8.50
CA GLU A 88 11.55 -2.41 7.45
C GLU A 88 11.12 -3.34 6.32
N ALA A 89 10.35 -4.39 6.62
CA ALA A 89 9.73 -5.27 5.62
C ALA A 89 8.52 -4.64 4.91
N ALA A 90 8.02 -3.50 5.40
CA ALA A 90 6.85 -2.81 4.85
C ALA A 90 7.21 -1.69 3.88
N ALA A 91 8.47 -1.22 3.96
CA ALA A 91 9.04 -0.18 3.13
C ALA A 91 9.71 -0.78 1.89
#